data_AF-A0A8G0KWI1-F1
#
_entry.id   AF-A0A8G0KWI1-F1
#
_cell.length_a   1.000
_cell.length_b   1.000
_cell.length_c   1.000
_cell.angle_alpha   90.00
_cell.angle_beta   90.00
_cell.angle_gamma   90.00
#
_symmetry.space_group_name_H-M   'P 1'
#
loop_
_entity.id
_entity.type
_entity.pdbx_description
1 polymer ?
#
loop_
_entity_poly.entity_id
_entity_poly.type
_entity_poly.pdbx_seq_one_letter_code
_entity_poly.pdbx_strand_id
1 'polypeptide(L)' 'MPKGPSLGTEFTLVMPYVYLAHYDLLQTEKGRNYLLINKLESELLRVSVGLEQIQEILVKFKEVFTDVS' A
#
# COMPACT_ATOMS: atom_id res chain seq x y z
N MET A 1 0.17 18.81 -0.27
CA MET A 1 1.40 18.11 -0.70
C MET A 1 0.99 16.96 -1.63
N PRO A 2 1.63 16.76 -2.79
CA PRO A 2 1.30 15.64 -3.67
C PRO A 2 1.60 14.32 -2.96
N LYS A 3 0.71 13.33 -3.09
CA LYS A 3 0.72 12.06 -2.34
C LYS A 3 1.76 11.05 -2.87
N GLY A 4 2.93 11.53 -3.28
CA GLY A 4 3.96 10.73 -3.97
C GLY A 4 3.63 10.40 -5.43
N PRO A 5 4.55 9.74 -6.17
CA PRO A 5 4.28 9.22 -7.51
C PRO A 5 3.17 8.17 -7.46
N SER A 6 2.24 8.22 -8.40
CA SER A 6 1.04 7.36 -8.36
C SER A 6 1.36 5.90 -8.71
N LEU A 7 1.82 5.66 -9.95
CA LEU A 7 2.05 4.35 -10.58
C LEU A 7 3.00 4.51 -11.78
N GLY A 8 3.60 3.42 -12.24
CA GLY A 8 4.32 3.36 -13.54
C GLY A 8 5.72 3.99 -13.54
N THR A 9 6.36 4.06 -12.39
CA THR A 9 7.77 4.47 -12.24
C THR A 9 8.72 3.37 -12.67
N GLU A 10 9.96 3.74 -13.00
CA GLU A 10 11.03 2.77 -13.31
C GLU A 10 11.46 1.94 -12.08
N PHE A 11 11.12 2.42 -10.88
CA PHE A 11 11.37 1.73 -9.61
C PHE A 11 10.06 1.27 -8.95
N THR A 12 10.14 0.23 -8.14
CA THR A 12 9.03 -0.37 -7.42
C THR A 12 8.59 0.51 -6.25
N LEU A 13 7.27 0.72 -6.14
CA LEU A 13 6.64 1.52 -5.10
C LEU A 13 5.68 0.66 -4.28
N VAL A 14 5.76 0.77 -2.95
CA VAL A 14 4.79 0.20 -2.00
C VAL A 14 4.11 1.34 -1.27
N MET A 15 2.79 1.28 -1.15
CA MET A 15 2.01 2.39 -0.59
C MET A 15 0.84 1.93 0.28
N PRO A 16 0.59 2.58 1.43
CA PRO A 16 -0.60 2.32 2.25
C PRO A 16 -1.82 2.95 1.58
N TYR A 17 -2.50 2.18 0.74
CA TYR A 17 -3.45 2.70 -0.25
C TYR A 17 -4.59 3.48 0.41
N VAL A 18 -5.21 2.90 1.44
CA VAL A 18 -6.39 3.47 2.10
C VAL A 18 -6.03 4.73 2.87
N TYR A 19 -4.87 4.78 3.52
CA TYR A 19 -4.38 6.00 4.17
C TYR A 19 -4.14 7.13 3.17
N LEU A 20 -3.60 6.85 1.98
CA LEU A 20 -3.34 7.89 0.99
C LEU A 20 -4.62 8.36 0.27
N ALA A 21 -5.51 7.43 -0.06
CA ALA A 21 -6.72 7.72 -0.83
C ALA A 21 -7.89 8.21 0.04
N HIS A 22 -8.00 7.73 1.28
CA HIS A 22 -9.20 7.81 2.09
C HIS A 22 -8.93 8.15 3.57
N TYR A 23 -7.87 8.92 3.86
CA TYR A 23 -7.50 9.32 5.23
C TYR A 23 -8.68 9.87 6.05
N ASP A 24 -9.51 10.71 5.45
CA ASP A 24 -10.64 11.35 6.13
C ASP A 24 -11.70 10.33 6.58
N LEU A 25 -11.89 9.25 5.81
CA LEU A 25 -12.84 8.19 6.14
C LEU A 25 -12.35 7.34 7.33
N LEU A 26 -11.04 7.26 7.57
CA LEU A 26 -10.49 6.55 8.73
C LEU A 26 -10.77 7.26 10.06
N GLN A 27 -11.01 8.57 10.04
CA GLN A 27 -11.20 9.39 11.24
C GLN A 27 -12.54 9.15 11.95
N THR A 28 -13.53 8.59 11.25
CA THR A 28 -14.89 8.42 11.79
C THR A 28 -15.31 6.95 11.77
N GLU A 29 -16.15 6.54 12.73
CA GLU A 29 -16.68 5.17 12.77
C GLU A 29 -17.50 4.85 11.51
N LYS A 30 -18.34 5.79 11.06
CA LYS A 30 -19.12 5.65 9.82
C LYS A 30 -18.22 5.47 8.60
N GLY A 31 -17.14 6.23 8.49
CA GLY A 31 -16.19 6.11 7.40
C GLY A 31 -15.41 4.78 7.44
N ARG A 32 -14.99 4.33 8.62
CA ARG A 32 -14.36 3.00 8.80
C ARG A 32 -15.31 1.86 8.41
N ASN A 33 -16.58 1.93 8.80
CA ASN A 33 -17.58 0.94 8.39
C ASN A 33 -17.80 0.94 6.87
N TYR A 34 -17.84 2.12 6.24
CA TYR A 34 -17.92 2.23 4.78
C TYR A 34 -16.72 1.57 4.10
N LEU A 35 -15.51 1.83 4.58
CA LEU A 35 -14.28 1.23 4.05
C LEU A 35 -14.29 -0.30 4.20
N LEU A 36 -14.69 -0.81 5.37
CA LEU A 36 -14.75 -2.25 5.66
C LEU A 36 -15.72 -2.99 4.72
N ILE A 37 -16.92 -2.46 4.49
CA ILE A 37 -17.92 -3.05 3.59
C ILE A 37 -17.39 -3.12 2.15
N ASN A 38 -16.56 -2.17 1.75
CA ASN A 38 -15.92 -2.12 0.43
C ASN A 38 -14.58 -2.89 0.37
N LYS A 39 -14.21 -3.64 1.41
CA LYS A 39 -12.94 -4.39 1.51
C LYS A 39 -11.69 -3.49 1.37
N LEU A 40 -11.80 -2.24 1.81
CA LEU A 40 -10.72 -1.26 1.85
C LEU A 40 -10.18 -1.16 3.27
N GLU A 41 -9.53 -2.21 3.74
CA GLU A 41 -8.93 -2.26 5.07
C GLU A 41 -7.76 -1.27 5.18
N SER A 42 -7.57 -0.67 6.35
CA SER A 42 -6.49 0.31 6.58
C SER A 42 -5.10 -0.27 6.31
N GLU A 43 -4.95 -1.58 6.49
CA GLU A 43 -3.70 -2.32 6.31
C GLU A 43 -3.43 -2.69 4.83
N LEU A 44 -4.34 -2.33 3.92
CA LEU A 44 -4.19 -2.62 2.49
C LEU A 44 -2.99 -1.89 1.90
N LEU A 45 -1.97 -2.66 1.53
CA LEU A 45 -0.83 -2.21 0.76
C LEU A 45 -1.09 -2.40 -0.74
N ARG A 46 -0.75 -1.38 -1.53
CA ARG A 46 -0.69 -1.47 -2.99
C ARG A 46 0.77 -1.45 -3.43
N VAL A 47 1.10 -2.26 -4.42
CA VAL A 47 2.44 -2.34 -5.01
C VAL A 47 2.36 -1.96 -6.49
N SER A 48 3.21 -1.03 -6.93
CA SER A 48 3.45 -0.73 -8.34
C SER A 48 4.83 -1.26 -8.69
N VAL A 49 4.90 -2.32 -9.47
CA VAL A 49 6.15 -2.97 -9.86
C VAL A 49 6.89 -2.11 -10.88
N GLY A 50 8.17 -1.85 -10.63
CA GLY A 50 9.07 -1.12 -11.51
C GLY A 50 9.77 -2.04 -12.52
N LEU A 51 10.95 -1.64 -12.98
CA LEU A 51 11.76 -2.36 -13.97
C LEU A 51 12.91 -3.15 -13.36
N GLU A 52 12.99 -3.25 -12.02
CA GLU A 52 14.03 -4.04 -11.35
C GLU A 52 13.90 -5.54 -11.64
N GLN A 53 14.99 -6.30 -11.42
CA GLN A 53 14.93 -7.75 -11.53
C GLN A 53 13.95 -8.32 -10.50
N ILE A 54 13.02 -9.17 -10.96
CA ILE A 54 11.97 -9.71 -10.09
C ILE A 54 12.53 -10.44 -8.86
N GLN A 55 13.72 -11.06 -8.97
CA GLN A 55 14.39 -11.74 -7.86
C GLN A 55 14.79 -10.75 -6.76
N GLU A 56 15.26 -9.56 -7.11
CA GLU A 56 15.64 -8.52 -6.14
C GLU A 56 14.42 -8.03 -5.37
N ILE A 57 13.30 -7.80 -6.07
CA ILE A 57 12.02 -7.41 -5.46
C ILE A 57 11.55 -8.50 -4.48
N LEU A 58 11.55 -9.77 -4.92
CA LEU A 58 11.11 -10.90 -4.09
C LEU A 58 11.98 -11.10 -2.84
N VAL A 59 13.31 -10.98 -2.97
CA VAL A 59 14.22 -11.02 -1.82
C VAL A 59 13.89 -9.91 -0.84
N LYS A 60 13.65 -8.69 -1.32
CA LYS A 60 13.34 -7.56 -0.45
C LYS A 60 12.03 -7.75 0.31
N PHE A 61 10.98 -8.26 -0.34
CA PHE A 61 9.73 -8.57 0.35
C PHE A 61 9.90 -9.71 1.35
N LYS A 62 10.70 -10.74 1.02
CA LYS A 62 11.00 -11.82 1.97
C LYS A 62 11.69 -11.29 3.21
N GLU A 63 12.73 -10.47 3.09
CA GLU A 63 13.41 -9.86 4.25
C GLU A 63 12.40 -9.19 5.20
N VAL A 64 11.50 -8.37 4.67
CA VAL A 64 10.52 -7.62 5.46
C VAL A 64 9.47 -8.52 6.13
N PHE A 65 9.01 -9.57 5.44
CA PHE A 65 7.96 -10.44 5.96
C PHE A 65 8.47 -11.64 6.78
N THR A 66 9.75 -11.97 6.74
CA THR A 66 10.32 -13.09 7.52
C THR A 66 10.59 -12.69 8.98
N ASP A 67 10.82 -11.40 9.26
CA ASP A 67 11.02 -10.87 10.62
C ASP A 67 9.71 -10.67 11.41
N VAL A 68 8.56 -11.00 10.82
CA VAL A 68 7.24 -10.94 11.48
C VAL A 68 6.89 -12.34 12.01
N SER A 69 7.61 -12.78 13.06
CA SER A 69 7.36 -14.03 13.80
C SER A 69 6.93 -13.74 15.23
#